data_AF-A0A2I0CVL6-F1
#
_entry.id   AF-A0A2I0CVL6-F1
#
_cell.length_a   1.000
_cell.length_b   1.000
_cell.length_c   1.000
_cell.angle_alpha   90.00
_cell.angle_beta   90.00
_cell.angle_gamma   90.00
#
_symmetry.space_group_name_H-M   'P 1'
#
loop_
_entity.id
_entity.type
_entity.pdbx_description
1 polymer ?
#
loop_
_entity_poly.entity_id
_entity_poly.type
_entity_poly.pdbx_seq_one_letter_code
_entity_poly.pdbx_strand_id
1 'polypeptide(L)' 'MRVLILDTIHGAEEIGRAFADRGHDVDIVDIYRGTTPDVLQEAHGTHYDLVAAPVHTDPDHPLVQRAGPALIT' A
#
# COMPACT_ATOMS: atom_id res chain seq x y z
N MET A 1 8.63 -9.62 -5.68
CA MET A 1 8.18 -9.03 -4.40
C MET A 1 6.72 -8.69 -4.55
N ARG A 2 5.99 -8.71 -3.44
CA ARG A 2 4.65 -8.15 -3.36
C ARG A 2 4.71 -6.82 -2.65
N VAL A 3 4.27 -5.76 -3.33
CA VAL A 3 4.36 -4.37 -2.86
C VAL A 3 2.95 -3.83 -2.65
N LEU A 4 2.71 -3.20 -1.50
CA LEU A 4 1.48 -2.47 -1.20
C LEU A 4 1.75 -0.97 -1.26
N ILE A 5 0.94 -0.23 -1.99
CA ILE A 5 0.99 1.23 -2.05
C ILE A 5 -0.31 1.79 -1.45
N LEU A 6 -0.19 2.48 -0.31
CA LEU A 6 -1.30 3.07 0.43
C LEU A 6 -1.56 4.52 -0.01
N ASP A 7 -1.79 4.72 -1.30
CA ASP A 7 -1.99 6.05 -1.89
C ASP A 7 -2.72 5.92 -3.24
N THR A 8 -3.45 6.96 -3.62
CA THR A 8 -4.03 7.13 -4.96
C THR A 8 -3.94 8.56 -5.48
N ILE A 9 -3.31 9.47 -4.73
CA ILE A 9 -3.32 10.92 -5.01
C ILE A 9 -1.90 11.46 -5.22
N HIS A 10 -0.87 10.84 -4.63
CA HIS A 10 0.50 11.37 -4.59
C HIS A 10 1.50 10.54 -5.41
N GLY A 11 1.07 10.05 -6.58
CA GLY A 11 1.95 9.35 -7.53
C GLY A 11 2.01 7.84 -7.35
N ALA A 12 1.04 7.26 -6.63
CA ALA A 12 0.92 5.82 -6.46
C ALA A 12 0.88 5.04 -7.78
N GLU A 13 0.25 5.59 -8.82
CA GLU A 13 0.17 4.95 -10.13
C GLU A 13 1.56 4.84 -10.78
N GLU A 14 2.35 5.91 -10.79
CA GLU A 14 3.73 5.89 -11.31
C GLU A 14 4.64 4.98 -10.51
N ILE A 15 4.55 5.00 -9.17
CA ILE A 15 5.33 4.12 -8.30
C ILE A 15 4.95 2.66 -8.57
N GLY A 16 3.65 2.36 -8.62
CA GLY A 16 3.14 1.02 -8.87
C GLY A 16 3.54 0.51 -10.25
N ARG A 17 3.44 1.35 -11.28
CA ARG A 17 3.94 1.05 -12.63
C ARG A 17 5.42 0.70 -12.61
N ALA A 18 6.25 1.47 -11.91
CA ALA A 18 7.69 1.24 -11.86
C ALA A 18 8.08 -0.10 -11.19
N PHE A 19 7.30 -0.56 -10.21
CA PHE A 19 7.47 -1.89 -9.61
C PHE A 19 6.94 -3.00 -10.54
N ALA A 20 5.76 -2.81 -11.12
CA ALA A 20 5.15 -3.77 -12.04
C ALA A 20 6.02 -4.01 -13.29
N ASP A 21 6.59 -2.96 -13.87
CA ASP A 21 7.48 -3.04 -15.03
C ASP A 21 8.78 -3.83 -14.73
N ARG A 22 9.12 -4.01 -13.44
CA ARG A 22 10.23 -4.85 -12.97
C ARG A 22 9.82 -6.29 -12.63
N GLY A 23 8.56 -6.66 -12.86
CA GLY A 23 8.02 -8.00 -12.59
C GLY A 23 7.65 -8.22 -11.12
N HIS A 24 7.29 -7.16 -10.39
CA HIS A 24 6.76 -7.27 -9.03
C HIS A 24 5.23 -7.28 -9.04
N ASP A 25 4.64 -7.96 -8.05
CA ASP A 25 3.20 -7.90 -7.78
C ASP A 25 2.90 -6.63 -6.99
N VAL A 26 1.93 -5.84 -7.43
CA VAL A 26 1.63 -4.53 -6.85
C VAL A 26 0.14 -4.41 -6.56
N ASP A 27 -0.18 -4.10 -5.31
CA ASP A 27 -1.52 -3.72 -4.87
C ASP A 27 -1.53 -2.22 -4.53
N ILE A 28 -2.49 -1.47 -5.08
CA ILE A 28 -2.68 -0.04 -4.77
C ILE A 28 -4.00 0.12 -4.05
N VAL A 29 -3.97 0.73 -2.86
CA VAL A 29 -5.12 0.89 -1.98
C VAL A 29 -5.37 2.37 -1.70
N ASP A 30 -6.56 2.85 -2.08
CA ASP A 30 -7.01 4.20 -1.75
C ASP A 30 -7.41 4.28 -0.27
N ILE A 31 -6.55 4.85 0.56
CA ILE A 31 -6.82 5.06 1.99
C ILE A 31 -7.56 6.36 2.31
N TYR A 32 -7.86 7.20 1.32
CA TYR A 32 -8.48 8.52 1.51
C TYR A 32 -9.98 8.50 1.27
N ARG A 33 -10.41 7.78 0.24
CA ARG A 33 -11.79 7.77 -0.24
C ARG A 33 -12.43 6.43 0.03
N GLY A 34 -12.53 6.09 1.32
CA GLY A 34 -13.29 4.95 1.81
C GLY A 34 -13.09 3.71 0.95
N THR A 35 -11.87 3.15 0.97
CA THR A 35 -11.64 1.84 0.37
C THR A 35 -12.79 0.92 0.75
N THR A 36 -13.31 0.17 -0.21
CA THR A 36 -14.32 -0.84 0.14
C THR A 36 -13.74 -1.77 1.22
N PRO A 37 -14.52 -2.10 2.26
CA PRO A 37 -14.04 -2.95 3.37
C PRO A 37 -13.33 -4.22 2.89
N ASP A 38 -13.79 -4.82 1.79
CA ASP A 38 -13.23 -6.03 1.21
C ASP A 38 -11.78 -5.85 0.72
N VAL A 39 -11.45 -4.73 0.06
CA VAL A 39 -10.09 -4.44 -0.43
C VAL A 39 -9.14 -4.22 0.74
N LEU A 40 -9.60 -3.51 1.77
CA LEU A 40 -8.80 -3.29 2.97
C LEU A 40 -8.59 -4.61 3.73
N GLN A 41 -9.60 -5.47 3.78
CA GLN A 41 -9.52 -6.80 4.41
C GLN A 41 -8.58 -7.74 3.63
N GLU A 42 -8.65 -7.75 2.31
CA GLU A 42 -7.74 -8.52 1.45
C GLU A 42 -6.29 -8.07 1.63
N ALA A 43 -6.03 -6.76 1.57
CA ALA A 43 -4.70 -6.21 1.81
C ALA A 43 -4.20 -6.54 3.23
N HIS A 44 -5.07 -6.45 4.24
CA HIS A 44 -4.69 -6.78 5.61
C HIS A 44 -4.33 -8.26 5.82
N GLY A 45 -4.99 -9.16 5.07
CA GLY A 45 -4.72 -10.60 5.08
C GLY A 45 -3.49 -11.01 4.26
N THR A 46 -2.97 -10.12 3.44
CA THR A 46 -1.89 -10.40 2.50
C THR A 46 -0.53 -10.06 3.12
N HIS A 47 0.49 -10.87 2.81
CA HIS A 47 1.87 -10.57 3.17
C HIS A 47 2.53 -9.73 2.07
N TYR A 48 3.13 -8.62 2.46
CA TYR A 48 3.86 -7.71 1.58
C TYR A 48 5.32 -7.63 2.01
N ASP A 49 6.22 -7.66 1.01
CA ASP A 49 7.66 -7.46 1.22
C ASP A 49 8.00 -5.98 1.42
N LEU A 50 7.14 -5.08 0.91
CA LEU A 50 7.28 -3.63 1.00
C LEU A 50 5.90 -2.98 1.08
N VAL A 51 5.75 -2.01 1.97
CA VAL A 51 4.57 -1.14 2.07
C VAL A 51 5.03 0.31 1.93
N ALA A 52 4.57 1.00 0.89
CA ALA A 52 4.80 2.43 0.69
C ALA A 52 3.55 3.21 1.06
N ALA A 53 3.70 4.22 1.91
CA ALA A 53 2.60 5.10 2.32
C ALA A 53 3.05 6.57 2.28
N PRO A 54 2.16 7.53 2.03
CA PRO A 54 2.52 8.94 2.14
C PRO A 54 2.93 9.30 3.58
N VAL A 55 3.88 10.23 3.73
CA VAL A 55 4.41 10.68 5.04
C VAL A 55 3.34 11.14 6.04
N HIS A 56 2.19 11.60 5.55
CA HIS A 56 1.08 12.07 6.36
C HIS A 56 -0.03 11.03 6.55
N THR A 57 0.25 9.75 6.24
CA THR A 57 -0.68 8.65 6.53
C THR A 57 -0.83 8.51 8.03
N ASP A 58 -2.06 8.27 8.49
CA ASP A 58 -2.34 8.01 9.89
C ASP A 58 -1.49 6.82 10.39
N PRO A 59 -0.60 7.00 11.38
CA PRO A 59 0.22 5.91 11.91
C PRO A 59 -0.62 4.79 12.55
N ASP A 60 -1.84 5.08 12.97
CA ASP A 60 -2.78 4.11 13.53
C ASP A 60 -3.60 3.39 12.46
N HIS A 61 -3.39 3.70 11.17
CA HIS A 61 -4.07 2.99 10.08
C HIS A 61 -3.73 1.48 10.12
N PRO A 62 -4.73 0.57 10.02
CA PRO A 62 -4.50 -0.87 10.21
C PRO A 62 -3.42 -1.46 9.30
N LEU A 63 -3.35 -1.03 8.04
CA LEU A 63 -2.34 -1.49 7.08
C LEU A 63 -0.93 -0.94 7.39
N VAL A 64 -0.83 0.22 8.05
CA VAL A 64 0.44 0.80 8.50
C VAL A 64 0.96 0.07 9.73
N GLN A 65 0.10 -0.13 10.73
CA GLN A 65 0.43 -0.90 11.95
C GLN A 65 0.87 -2.33 11.62
N ARG A 66 0.25 -2.94 10.59
CA ARG A 66 0.57 -4.29 10.11
C ARG A 66 1.92 -4.37 9.40
N ALA A 67 2.33 -3.31 8.69
CA ALA A 67 3.51 -3.31 7.82
C ALA A 67 4.83 -3.47 8.59
N GLY A 68 4.91 -2.93 9.81
CA GLY A 68 6.10 -3.02 10.66
C GLY A 68 7.38 -2.57 9.92
N PRO A 69 8.44 -3.41 9.86
CA PRO A 69 9.70 -3.02 9.23
C PRO A 69 9.64 -2.92 7.69
N ALA A 70 8.56 -3.38 7.05
CA ALA A 70 8.37 -3.27 5.61
C ALA A 70 7.85 -1.88 5.18
N LEU A 71 7.53 -1.00 6.13
CA LEU A 71 6.98 0.33 5.86
C LEU A 71 8.06 1.32 5.42
N ILE A 72 7.78 2.04 4.34
CA ILE A 72 8.47 3.27 3.95
C ILE A 72 7.45 4.42 3.81
N THR A 73 7.85 5.62 4.23
CA THR A 73 7.03 6.84 4.19
C THR A 73 7.76 8.03 3.61
#